data_AF-A0A7C3PG47-F1
#
_entry.id   AF-A0A7C3PG47-F1
#
_cell.length_a   1.000
_cell.length_b   1.000
_cell.length_c   1.000
_cell.angle_alpha   90.00
_cell.angle_beta   90.00
_cell.angle_gamma   90.00
#
_symmetry.space_group_name_H-M   'P 1'
#
loop_
_entity.id
_entity.type
_entity.pdbx_description
1 polymer ?
#
loop_
_entity_poly.entity_id
_entity_poly.type
_entity_poly.pdbx_seq_one_letter_code
_entity_poly.pdbx_strand_id
1 'polypeptide(L)'
;MPKEPNSDYEKERYLYPIGRYRGEFKPENLAFNANLQEFAQRVAIVCGLETGGKIAPEVAYRQIKDLWQQLKESKHTLLDVEPPQPPDLPDA
;
A
#
# COMPACT_ATOMS: atom_id res chain seq x y z
N MET A 1 22.04 19.25 14.23
CA MET A 1 21.50 19.66 12.92
C MET A 1 20.16 18.95 12.74
N PRO A 2 19.03 19.64 12.52
CA PRO A 2 17.80 18.96 12.13
C PRO A 2 18.01 18.34 10.74
N LYS A 3 17.69 17.06 10.57
CA LYS A 3 17.70 16.41 9.25
C LYS A 3 16.67 17.14 8.37
N GLU A 4 17.07 17.55 7.17
CA GLU A 4 16.14 18.08 6.18
C GLU A 4 15.01 17.05 5.97
N PRO A 5 13.74 17.50 5.93
CA PRO A 5 12.63 16.60 5.65
C PRO A 5 12.84 15.97 4.27
N ASN A 6 12.67 14.66 4.20
CA ASN A 6 12.81 13.92 2.95
C ASN A 6 11.76 14.43 1.95
N SER A 7 12.21 15.20 0.95
CA SER A 7 11.32 15.96 0.05
C SER A 7 10.33 15.07 -0.72
N ASP A 8 10.70 13.80 -0.92
CA ASP A 8 9.89 12.85 -1.68
C ASP A 8 8.73 12.28 -0.84
N TYR A 9 8.94 12.08 0.47
CA TYR A 9 7.88 11.68 1.40
C TYR A 9 6.77 12.74 1.50
N GLU A 10 7.15 14.03 1.51
CA GLU A 10 6.18 15.13 1.54
C GLU A 10 5.41 15.26 0.22
N LYS A 11 6.09 15.08 -0.93
CA LYS A 11 5.42 15.04 -2.25
C LYS A 11 4.45 13.87 -2.33
N GLU A 12 4.87 12.69 -1.88
CA GLU A 12 4.01 11.52 -1.83
C GLU A 12 2.79 11.83 -0.97
N ARG A 13 2.98 12.30 0.26
CA ARG A 13 1.87 12.62 1.17
C ARG A 13 0.92 13.69 0.62
N TYR A 14 1.43 14.64 -0.15
CA TYR A 14 0.62 15.66 -0.82
C TYR A 14 -0.17 15.10 -2.01
N LEU A 15 0.46 14.28 -2.85
CA LEU A 15 -0.17 13.66 -4.02
C LEU A 15 -1.10 12.51 -3.64
N TYR A 16 -0.89 11.91 -2.46
CA TYR A 16 -1.51 10.68 -1.97
C TYR A 16 -2.18 10.90 -0.60
N PRO A 17 -3.29 11.65 -0.55
CA PRO A 17 -3.97 11.94 0.72
C PRO A 17 -4.55 10.66 1.34
N ILE A 18 -4.05 10.26 2.51
CA ILE A 18 -4.54 9.07 3.23
C ILE A 18 -5.83 9.42 3.96
N GLY A 19 -6.92 8.77 3.57
CA GLY A 19 -8.19 8.73 4.28
C GLY A 19 -8.09 8.00 5.62
N ARG A 20 -8.88 8.47 6.59
CA ARG A 20 -8.91 7.90 7.93
C ARG A 20 -9.43 6.46 7.89
N TYR A 21 -8.69 5.54 8.49
CA TYR A 21 -9.12 4.16 8.67
C TYR A 21 -10.33 4.10 9.63
N ARG A 22 -11.35 3.31 9.26
CA ARG A 22 -12.61 3.16 10.03
C ARG A 22 -12.90 1.71 10.44
N GLY A 23 -11.98 0.78 10.19
CA GLY A 23 -12.13 -0.62 10.57
C GLY A 23 -11.62 -0.93 11.97
N GLU A 24 -11.61 -2.21 12.32
CA GLU A 24 -11.08 -2.70 13.60
C GLU A 24 -9.58 -2.38 13.72
N PHE A 25 -9.20 -1.73 14.83
CA PHE A 25 -7.81 -1.37 15.06
C PHE A 25 -6.97 -2.61 15.38
N LYS A 26 -6.23 -3.06 14.37
CA LYS A 26 -5.08 -3.96 14.44
C LYS A 26 -3.94 -3.34 13.65
N PRO A 27 -2.68 -3.40 14.10
CA PRO A 27 -1.55 -2.83 13.37
C PRO A 27 -1.49 -3.28 11.90
N GLU A 28 -1.76 -4.55 11.65
CA GLU A 28 -1.77 -5.19 10.34
C GLU A 28 -2.88 -4.64 9.45
N ASN A 29 -4.08 -4.48 10.02
CA ASN A 29 -5.23 -3.88 9.33
C ASN A 29 -4.95 -2.43 8.94
N LEU A 30 -4.34 -1.65 9.83
CA LEU A 30 -4.00 -0.26 9.56
C LEU A 30 -2.94 -0.15 8.46
N ALA A 31 -1.89 -0.98 8.53
CA ALA A 31 -0.84 -1.04 7.53
C ALA A 31 -1.39 -1.48 6.16
N PHE A 32 -2.20 -2.54 6.11
CA PHE A 32 -2.82 -2.98 4.87
C PHE A 32 -3.75 -1.92 4.28
N ASN A 33 -4.53 -1.24 5.11
CA ASN A 33 -5.38 -0.14 4.66
C ASN A 33 -4.56 1.03 4.07
N ALA A 34 -3.39 1.35 4.62
CA ALA A 34 -2.50 2.35 4.02
C ALA A 34 -2.04 1.91 2.62
N ASN A 35 -1.59 0.66 2.48
CA ASN A 35 -1.14 0.10 1.20
C ASN A 35 -2.28 0.02 0.16
N LEU A 36 -3.50 -0.31 0.59
CA LEU A 36 -4.69 -0.31 -0.26
C LEU A 36 -5.03 1.08 -0.78
N GLN A 37 -4.86 2.11 0.05
CA GLN A 37 -5.10 3.50 -0.35
C GLN A 37 -4.04 3.99 -1.34
N GLU A 38 -2.76 3.66 -1.11
CA GLU A 38 -1.69 3.95 -2.07
C GLU A 38 -1.97 3.29 -3.42
N PHE A 39 -2.35 2.00 -3.42
CA PHE A 39 -2.74 1.28 -4.63
C PHE A 39 -3.85 2.02 -5.40
N ALA A 40 -4.94 2.38 -4.73
CA ALA A 40 -6.08 3.04 -5.36
C ALA A 40 -5.68 4.37 -6.03
N GLN A 41 -4.82 5.14 -5.38
CA GLN A 41 -4.36 6.43 -5.89
C GLN A 41 -3.39 6.27 -7.06
N ARG A 42 -2.43 5.35 -6.97
CA ARG A 42 -1.49 5.08 -8.07
C ARG A 42 -2.23 4.58 -9.30
N VAL A 43 -3.23 3.71 -9.14
CA VAL A 43 -4.11 3.30 -10.25
C VAL A 43 -4.84 4.51 -10.85
N ALA A 44 -5.39 5.41 -10.04
CA ALA A 44 -6.05 6.60 -10.54
C ALA A 44 -5.12 7.51 -11.34
N ILE A 45 -3.86 7.70 -10.90
CA ILE A 45 -2.85 8.45 -11.66
C ILE A 45 -2.53 7.76 -12.99
N VAL A 46 -2.32 6.44 -12.98
CA VAL A 46 -2.02 5.68 -14.21
C VAL A 46 -3.16 5.83 -15.22
N CYS A 47 -4.41 5.70 -14.79
CA CYS A 47 -5.58 5.93 -15.64
C CYS A 47 -5.66 7.39 -16.13
N GLY A 48 -5.33 8.37 -15.28
CA GLY A 48 -5.26 9.78 -15.67
C GLY A 48 -4.20 10.06 -16.73
N LEU A 49 -3.03 9.41 -16.63
CA LEU A 49 -1.97 9.53 -17.63
C LEU A 49 -2.38 8.90 -18.96
N GLU A 50 -3.05 7.75 -18.94
CA GLU A 50 -3.55 7.08 -20.13
C GLU A 50 -4.63 7.90 -20.84
N THR A 51 -5.67 8.30 -20.10
CA THR A 51 -6.77 9.12 -20.65
C THR A 51 -6.29 10.50 -21.12
N GLY A 52 -5.23 11.03 -20.51
CA GLY A 52 -4.53 12.25 -20.95
C GLY A 52 -3.56 12.05 -22.12
N GLY A 53 -3.47 10.85 -22.69
CA GLY A 53 -2.62 10.50 -23.83
C GLY A 53 -1.12 10.48 -23.54
N LYS A 54 -0.71 10.43 -22.27
CA LYS A 54 0.71 10.45 -21.85
C LYS A 54 1.36 9.08 -21.91
N ILE A 55 0.56 8.02 -21.74
CA ILE A 55 1.00 6.62 -21.85
C ILE A 55 -0.02 5.83 -22.68
N ALA A 56 0.45 4.78 -23.34
CA ALA A 56 -0.42 3.88 -24.10
C ALA A 56 -1.27 2.99 -23.16
N PRO A 57 -2.46 2.53 -23.59
CA PRO A 57 -3.31 1.64 -22.80
C PRO A 57 -2.60 0.37 -22.31
N GLU A 58 -1.75 -0.23 -23.15
CA GLU A 58 -1.01 -1.45 -22.80
C GLU A 58 0.05 -1.19 -21.72
N VAL A 59 0.62 0.01 -21.68
CA VAL A 59 1.55 0.44 -20.64
C VAL A 59 0.80 0.63 -19.32
N ALA A 60 -0.35 1.30 -19.36
CA ALA A 60 -1.21 1.49 -18.20
C ALA A 60 -1.66 0.16 -17.61
N TYR A 61 -2.13 -0.78 -18.45
CA TYR A 61 -2.54 -2.12 -18.04
C TYR A 61 -1.41 -2.87 -17.31
N ARG A 62 -0.19 -2.86 -17.86
CA ARG A 62 0.97 -3.51 -17.22
C ARG A 62 1.27 -2.91 -15.86
N GLN A 63 1.30 -1.58 -15.75
CA GLN A 63 1.56 -0.91 -14.48
C GLN A 63 0.49 -1.23 -13.43
N ILE A 64 -0.80 -1.23 -13.80
CA ILE A 64 -1.89 -1.61 -12.88
C ILE A 64 -1.74 -3.06 -12.41
N LYS A 65 -1.31 -3.97 -13.31
CA LYS A 65 -1.06 -5.38 -12.96
C LYS A 65 0.08 -5.52 -11.95
N ASP A 66 1.16 -4.77 -12.12
CA ASP A 66 2.29 -4.76 -11.19
C ASP A 66 1.88 -4.21 -9.81
N LEU A 67 1.09 -3.13 -9.78
CA LEU A 67 0.51 -2.58 -8.56
C LEU A 67 -0.40 -3.60 -7.84
N TRP A 68 -1.20 -4.34 -8.59
CA TRP A 68 -2.06 -5.38 -8.03
C TRP A 68 -1.25 -6.52 -7.43
N GLN A 69 -0.14 -6.91 -8.06
CA GLN A 69 0.75 -7.93 -7.53
C GLN A 69 1.35 -7.51 -6.17
N GLN A 70 1.81 -6.26 -6.07
CA GLN A 70 2.32 -5.69 -4.80
C GLN A 70 1.23 -5.68 -3.71
N LEU A 71 0.00 -5.28 -4.04
CA LEU A 71 -1.10 -5.28 -3.08
C LEU A 71 -1.45 -6.69 -2.59
N LYS A 72 -1.43 -7.69 -3.47
CA LYS A 72 -1.65 -9.09 -3.09
C LYS A 72 -0.59 -9.59 -2.12
N GLU A 73 0.69 -9.29 -2.38
CA GLU A 73 1.79 -9.67 -1.48
C GLU A 73 1.68 -8.99 -0.12
N SER A 74 1.27 -7.72 -0.10
CA SER A 74 0.99 -7.00 1.14
C SER A 74 -0.15 -7.62 1.92
N LYS A 75 -1.25 -8.01 1.26
CA LYS A 75 -2.38 -8.71 1.92
C LYS A 75 -1.90 -9.99 2.57
N HIS A 76 -1.16 -10.80 1.83
CA HIS A 76 -0.65 -12.09 2.32
C HIS A 76 0.24 -11.90 3.56
N THR A 77 1.16 -10.94 3.51
CA THR A 77 2.13 -10.72 4.60
C THR A 77 1.51 -10.11 5.84
N LEU A 78 0.46 -9.29 5.70
CA LEU A 78 -0.13 -8.57 6.83
C LEU A 78 -1.36 -9.27 7.40
N LEU A 79 -2.23 -9.81 6.55
CA LEU A 79 -3.54 -10.30 6.98
C LEU A 79 -3.63 -11.83 7.04
N ASP A 80 -2.79 -12.54 6.28
CA ASP A 80 -2.86 -14.00 6.16
C ASP A 80 -1.79 -14.71 7.03
N VAL A 81 -0.90 -13.98 7.70
CA VAL A 81 0.09 -14.54 8.64
C VAL A 81 -0.55 -14.70 10.02
N GLU A 82 -0.71 -15.96 10.45
CA GLU A 82 -1.18 -16.30 11.79
C GLU A 82 -0.16 -15.84 12.85
N PRO A 83 -0.60 -15.31 14.01
CA PRO A 83 0.32 -14.88 15.06
C PRO A 83 1.23 -16.04 15.50
N PRO A 84 2.50 -15.77 15.87
CA PRO A 84 3.43 -16.81 16.27
C PRO A 84 2.82 -17.64 17.40
N GLN A 85 2.75 -18.95 17.20
CA GLN A 85 2.34 -19.92 18.22
C GLN A 85 3.18 -19.65 19.48
N PRO A 86 2.57 -19.53 20.67
CA PRO A 86 3.32 -19.41 21.91
C PRO A 86 4.36 -20.53 21.99
N PRO A 87 5.58 -20.27 22.49
CA PRO A 87 6.58 -21.32 22.62
C PRO A 87 5.99 -22.47 23.45
N ASP A 88 6.13 -23.70 22.96
CA ASP A 88 5.77 -24.91 23.69
C ASP A 88 6.56 -24.91 25.01
N LEU A 89 5.90 -24.50 26.10
CA LEU A 89 6.44 -24.65 27.44
C LEU A 89 6.38 -26.15 27.76
N PRO A 90 7.51 -26.79 28.11
CA PRO A 90 7.48 -28.20 28.49
C PRO A 90 6.57 -28.37 29.71
N ASP A 91 5.73 -29.41 29.68
CA ASP A 91 4.85 -29.77 30.78
C ASP A 91 5.67 -29.93 32.08
N ALA A 92 5.22 -29.24 33.13
CA ALA A 92 5.88 -29.15 34.43
C ALA A 92 5.85 -30.46 35.24
#